data_AF-A0A8C7YAV8-F1
#
_entry.id   AF-A0A8C7YAV8-F1
#
_cell.length_a   1.000
_cell.length_b   1.000
_cell.length_c   1.000
_cell.angle_alpha   90.00
_cell.angle_beta   90.00
_cell.angle_gamma   90.00
#
_symmetry.space_group_name_H-M   'P 1'
#
loop_
_entity.id
_entity.type
_entity.pdbx_description
1 polymer ?
#
loop_
_entity_poly.entity_id
_entity_poly.type
_entity_poly.pdbx_seq_one_letter_code
_entity_poly.pdbx_strand_id
1 'polypeptide(L)'
;MSSTFCPNIFFVLYVYVSLMLEVDLFFCWFSSSTQFSSLGSQFNHMAQWVQDDNRTGIYYETWTVRSDPAPNSTVWFESYDCSQFVHRAYRKLKELGAKLSSRSPTYYTKIYLYSGEPTYLGNDSAIFGTPALQNLAADIRKFYFTFRPHQSFVDFAFSLLEAYKKIVLDKTFYLYYNFEYWHLPMKYPYMQIVYEEVPLFLKNRWLENLY
;
A
#
# COMPACT_ATOMS: atom_id res chain seq x y z
N MET A 1 17.93 6.86 -29.40
CA MET A 1 16.66 7.57 -29.13
C MET A 1 16.62 7.93 -27.66
N SER A 2 16.40 9.20 -27.39
CA SER A 2 16.63 9.90 -26.12
C SER A 2 15.78 9.33 -24.97
N SER A 3 16.43 8.80 -23.93
CA SER A 3 15.80 8.47 -22.65
C SER A 3 15.64 9.76 -21.85
N THR A 4 14.43 10.33 -21.86
CA THR A 4 14.06 11.47 -21.04
C THR A 4 14.19 11.09 -19.56
N PHE A 5 15.16 11.70 -18.90
CA PHE A 5 15.41 11.66 -17.47
C PHE A 5 14.13 12.11 -16.74
N CYS A 6 13.49 11.23 -15.94
CA CYS A 6 12.35 11.60 -15.09
C CYS A 6 12.71 11.46 -13.60
N PRO A 7 13.52 12.38 -13.04
CA PRO A 7 13.86 12.43 -11.61
C PRO A 7 12.65 12.77 -10.71
N ASN A 8 11.51 13.18 -11.30
CA ASN A 8 10.31 13.57 -10.56
C ASN A 8 9.60 12.42 -9.82
N ILE A 9 9.64 11.18 -10.32
CA ILE A 9 8.86 10.08 -9.68
C ILE A 9 9.44 9.69 -8.32
N PHE A 10 10.78 9.60 -8.18
CA PHE A 10 11.40 9.23 -6.91
C PHE A 10 11.37 10.37 -5.88
N PHE A 11 11.49 11.63 -6.32
CA PHE A 11 11.37 12.79 -5.44
C PHE A 11 9.93 12.93 -4.92
N VAL A 12 8.93 12.77 -5.80
CA VAL A 12 7.52 12.74 -5.40
C VAL A 12 7.27 11.57 -4.44
N LEU A 13 7.83 10.39 -4.70
CA LEU A 13 7.61 9.20 -3.86
C LEU A 13 8.18 9.33 -2.45
N TYR A 14 9.40 9.84 -2.29
CA TYR A 14 10.00 10.01 -0.96
C TYR A 14 9.23 11.05 -0.14
N VAL A 15 8.84 12.15 -0.79
CA VAL A 15 8.00 13.18 -0.20
C VAL A 15 6.62 12.62 0.12
N TYR A 16 6.02 11.79 -0.73
CA TYR A 16 4.70 11.18 -0.51
C TYR A 16 4.73 10.09 0.56
N VAL A 17 5.75 9.24 0.62
CA VAL A 17 5.91 8.21 1.67
C VAL A 17 6.25 8.87 3.02
N SER A 18 7.04 9.95 3.02
CA SER A 18 7.31 10.74 4.24
C SER A 18 6.10 11.59 4.68
N LEU A 19 5.29 12.11 3.75
CA LEU A 19 4.04 12.84 4.08
C LEU A 19 2.86 11.90 4.40
N MET A 20 2.75 10.72 3.78
CA MET A 20 1.60 9.82 3.96
C MET A 20 1.48 9.31 5.39
N LEU A 21 2.59 9.21 6.12
CA LEU A 21 2.57 8.88 7.55
C LEU A 21 1.80 9.93 8.39
N GLU A 22 1.59 11.15 7.89
CA GLU A 22 0.80 12.19 8.58
C GLU A 22 -0.55 12.51 7.89
N VAL A 23 -0.75 12.19 6.60
CA VAL A 23 -1.82 12.81 5.78
C VAL A 23 -2.95 11.86 5.34
N ASP A 24 -2.80 10.54 5.42
CA ASP A 24 -3.81 9.60 4.89
C ASP A 24 -5.14 9.59 5.65
N LEU A 25 -5.16 9.99 6.92
CA LEU A 25 -6.39 10.22 7.69
C LEU A 25 -7.22 11.39 7.14
N PHE A 26 -6.58 12.38 6.53
CA PHE A 26 -7.24 13.60 6.05
C PHE A 26 -7.89 13.40 4.67
N PHE A 27 -7.26 12.62 3.79
CA PHE A 27 -7.80 12.37 2.44
C PHE A 27 -8.97 11.38 2.42
N CYS A 28 -9.02 10.43 3.36
CA CYS A 28 -10.15 9.50 3.46
C CYS A 28 -11.48 10.19 3.80
N TRP A 29 -11.44 11.35 4.48
CA TRP A 29 -12.65 12.08 4.87
C TRP A 29 -13.27 12.92 3.74
N PHE A 30 -12.48 13.30 2.72
CA PHE A 30 -12.93 14.26 1.70
C PHE A 30 -13.38 13.64 0.36
N SER A 31 -13.16 12.34 0.14
CA SER A 31 -13.47 11.70 -1.16
C SER A 31 -14.88 11.10 -1.27
N SER A 32 -15.51 10.68 -0.16
CA SER A 32 -16.84 10.05 -0.24
C SER A 32 -17.95 11.10 -0.21
N SER A 33 -18.41 11.56 -1.37
CA SER A 33 -19.73 12.21 -1.54
C SER A 33 -20.89 11.19 -1.42
N THR A 34 -20.68 10.08 -0.71
CA THR A 34 -21.64 8.99 -0.53
C THR A 34 -22.42 9.23 0.77
N GLN A 35 -23.71 9.50 0.66
CA GLN A 35 -24.61 9.61 1.81
C GLN A 35 -25.14 8.23 2.22
N PHE A 36 -25.18 7.99 3.53
CA PHE A 36 -25.69 6.77 4.14
C PHE A 36 -26.91 7.09 4.98
N SER A 37 -27.98 6.32 4.80
CA SER A 37 -29.09 6.27 5.76
C SER A 37 -29.01 4.93 6.50
N SER A 38 -28.67 4.96 7.79
CA SER A 38 -28.66 3.79 8.66
C SER A 38 -29.60 3.98 9.84
N LEU A 39 -30.16 2.87 10.34
CA LEU A 39 -30.88 2.85 11.61
C LEU A 39 -29.86 2.95 12.77
N GLY A 40 -30.22 3.56 13.89
CA GLY A 40 -29.32 3.69 15.05
C GLY A 40 -28.76 2.36 15.58
N SER A 41 -29.50 1.26 15.44
CA SER A 41 -29.02 -0.09 15.76
C SER A 41 -27.88 -0.55 14.84
N GLN A 42 -27.95 -0.25 13.54
CA GLN A 42 -26.91 -0.59 12.58
C GLN A 42 -25.61 0.19 12.87
N PHE A 43 -25.73 1.45 13.30
CA PHE A 43 -24.56 2.24 13.71
C PHE A 43 -23.86 1.65 14.94
N ASN A 44 -24.61 1.19 15.95
CA ASN A 44 -24.04 0.58 17.14
C ASN A 44 -23.29 -0.73 16.82
N HIS A 45 -23.86 -1.58 15.95
CA HIS A 45 -23.18 -2.80 15.49
C HIS A 45 -21.93 -2.48 14.66
N MET A 46 -21.98 -1.43 13.84
CA MET A 46 -20.82 -0.95 13.10
C MET A 46 -19.72 -0.45 14.03
N ALA A 47 -20.07 0.30 15.08
CA ALA A 47 -19.10 0.81 16.06
C ALA A 47 -18.37 -0.31 16.81
N GLN A 48 -19.09 -1.38 17.18
CA GLN A 48 -18.48 -2.58 17.77
C GLN A 48 -17.52 -3.26 16.80
N TRP A 49 -17.94 -3.43 15.54
CA TRP A 49 -17.06 -4.01 14.51
C TRP A 49 -15.79 -3.18 14.28
N VAL A 50 -15.89 -1.85 14.26
CA VAL A 50 -14.70 -0.97 14.13
C VAL A 50 -13.75 -1.14 15.31
N GLN A 51 -14.27 -1.26 16.53
CA GLN A 51 -13.42 -1.51 17.71
C GLN A 51 -12.69 -2.85 17.62
N ASP A 52 -13.37 -3.89 17.13
CA ASP A 52 -12.75 -5.19 16.90
C ASP A 52 -11.71 -5.15 15.77
N ASP A 53 -12.03 -4.54 14.61
CA ASP A 53 -11.11 -4.39 13.47
C ASP A 53 -9.85 -3.62 13.89
N ASN A 54 -9.99 -2.56 14.69
CA ASN A 54 -8.86 -1.79 15.22
C ASN A 54 -7.99 -2.60 16.20
N ARG A 55 -8.57 -3.54 16.94
CA ARG A 55 -7.83 -4.40 17.86
C ARG A 55 -7.07 -5.52 17.14
N THR A 56 -7.57 -5.99 15.99
CA THR A 56 -6.98 -7.09 15.24
C THR A 56 -6.12 -6.66 14.05
N GLY A 57 -6.39 -5.50 13.45
CA GLY A 57 -5.75 -4.98 12.23
C GLY A 57 -4.73 -3.87 12.53
N ILE A 58 -3.77 -4.17 13.40
CA ILE A 58 -2.83 -3.19 13.98
C ILE A 58 -1.69 -2.74 13.04
N TYR A 59 -1.69 -3.12 11.77
CA TYR A 59 -0.60 -2.85 10.84
C TYR A 59 -1.10 -2.16 9.57
N TYR A 60 -0.50 -1.03 9.22
CA TYR A 60 -0.73 -0.32 7.97
C TYR A 60 0.30 -0.77 6.95
N GLU A 61 -0.16 -1.28 5.81
CA GLU A 61 0.71 -1.66 4.70
C GLU A 61 0.41 -0.77 3.50
N THR A 62 1.44 -0.14 2.96
CA THR A 62 1.31 0.83 1.87
C THR A 62 1.44 0.16 0.50
N TRP A 63 2.23 -0.91 0.38
CA TRP A 63 2.63 -1.42 -0.92
C TRP A 63 1.74 -2.57 -1.41
N THR A 64 1.18 -2.42 -2.62
CA THR A 64 0.65 -3.58 -3.35
C THR A 64 1.72 -4.09 -4.32
N VAL A 65 2.18 -5.32 -4.13
CA VAL A 65 3.26 -5.90 -4.95
C VAL A 65 2.66 -6.85 -5.98
N ARG A 66 2.99 -6.63 -7.25
CA ARG A 66 2.49 -7.40 -8.40
C ARG A 66 3.65 -7.93 -9.24
N SER A 67 3.39 -8.98 -10.00
CA SER A 67 4.34 -9.53 -10.97
C SER A 67 4.58 -8.59 -12.15
N ASP A 68 3.50 -8.02 -12.71
CA ASP A 68 3.51 -7.21 -13.93
C ASP A 68 2.39 -6.15 -13.89
N PRO A 69 2.45 -5.08 -14.71
CA PRO A 69 1.41 -4.04 -14.78
C PRO A 69 0.11 -4.50 -15.48
N ALA A 70 0.10 -5.68 -16.08
CA ALA A 70 -1.07 -6.21 -16.76
C ALA A 70 -2.24 -6.46 -15.77
N PRO A 71 -3.51 -6.27 -16.17
CA PRO A 71 -4.67 -6.43 -15.29
C PRO A 71 -4.76 -7.80 -14.61
N ASN A 72 -4.35 -8.88 -15.29
CA ASN A 72 -4.41 -10.26 -14.81
C ASN A 72 -3.09 -10.77 -14.20
N SER A 73 -2.20 -9.87 -13.80
CA SER A 73 -0.92 -10.25 -13.20
C SER A 73 -1.10 -10.82 -11.79
N THR A 74 -0.23 -11.77 -11.42
CA THR A 74 -0.15 -12.31 -10.06
C THR A 74 0.13 -11.18 -9.07
N VAL A 75 -0.68 -11.11 -8.01
CA VAL A 75 -0.48 -10.23 -6.86
C VAL A 75 0.26 -11.02 -5.78
N TRP A 76 1.40 -10.51 -5.33
CA TRP A 76 2.22 -11.12 -4.29
C TRP A 76 1.80 -10.65 -2.90
N PHE A 77 1.56 -9.34 -2.76
CA PHE A 77 1.15 -8.70 -1.51
C PHE A 77 0.10 -7.64 -1.81
N GLU A 78 -0.93 -7.56 -0.98
CA GLU A 78 -1.94 -6.51 -1.05
C GLU A 78 -1.65 -5.44 0.02
N SER A 79 -1.85 -4.18 -0.34
CA SER A 79 -1.80 -3.09 0.65
C SER A 79 -2.91 -3.24 1.68
N TYR A 80 -2.64 -2.78 2.90
CA TYR A 80 -3.60 -2.66 3.99
C TYR A 80 -3.66 -1.19 4.39
N ASP A 81 -4.30 -0.41 3.52
CA ASP A 81 -4.38 1.04 3.60
C ASP A 81 -5.79 1.53 3.99
N CYS A 82 -5.95 2.85 4.06
CA CYS A 82 -7.21 3.50 4.42
C CYS A 82 -8.35 3.19 3.41
N SER A 83 -8.02 2.99 2.13
CA SER A 83 -9.02 2.61 1.11
C SER A 83 -9.60 1.23 1.41
N GLN A 84 -8.74 0.27 1.81
CA GLN A 84 -9.17 -1.07 2.18
C GLN A 84 -10.06 -1.09 3.43
N PHE A 85 -9.75 -0.26 4.44
CA PHE A 85 -10.63 -0.08 5.59
C PHE A 85 -12.02 0.41 5.17
N VAL A 86 -12.07 1.44 4.33
CA VAL A 86 -13.33 1.99 3.82
C VAL A 86 -14.13 0.92 3.06
N HIS A 87 -13.48 0.08 2.25
CA HIS A 87 -14.15 -1.04 1.57
C HIS A 87 -14.68 -2.10 2.55
N ARG A 88 -13.93 -2.48 3.59
CA ARG A 88 -14.42 -3.41 4.62
C ARG A 88 -15.61 -2.81 5.37
N ALA A 89 -15.53 -1.53 5.70
CA ALA A 89 -16.61 -0.81 6.37
C ALA A 89 -17.90 -0.79 5.53
N TYR A 90 -17.79 -0.50 4.23
CA TYR A 90 -18.95 -0.54 3.34
C TYR A 90 -19.53 -1.94 3.15
N ARG A 91 -18.67 -2.97 3.06
CA ARG A 91 -19.12 -4.36 3.04
C ARG A 91 -19.90 -4.70 4.32
N LYS A 92 -19.41 -4.28 5.48
CA LYS A 92 -20.08 -4.50 6.76
C LYS A 92 -21.42 -3.77 6.86
N LEU A 93 -21.48 -2.53 6.41
CA LEU A 93 -22.74 -1.77 6.36
C LEU A 93 -23.77 -2.43 5.44
N LYS A 94 -23.34 -3.00 4.31
CA LYS A 94 -24.21 -3.77 3.41
C LYS A 94 -24.73 -5.05 4.08
N GLU A 95 -23.88 -5.80 4.79
CA GLU A 95 -24.29 -6.98 5.57
C GLU A 95 -25.34 -6.63 6.63
N LEU A 96 -25.22 -5.45 7.26
CA LEU A 96 -26.17 -4.93 8.25
C LEU A 96 -27.47 -4.38 7.63
N GLY A 97 -27.61 -4.44 6.30
CA GLY A 97 -28.82 -4.03 5.58
C GLY A 97 -28.92 -2.52 5.31
N ALA A 98 -27.82 -1.77 5.41
CA ALA A 98 -27.81 -0.36 5.03
C ALA A 98 -28.01 -0.22 3.51
N LYS A 99 -28.87 0.71 3.10
CA LYS A 99 -29.06 1.04 1.69
C LYS A 99 -28.01 2.07 1.28
N LEU A 100 -27.08 1.66 0.42
CA LEU A 100 -26.10 2.55 -0.17
C LEU A 100 -26.65 3.13 -1.48
N SER A 101 -26.85 4.45 -1.53
CA SER A 101 -27.06 5.17 -2.78
C SER A 101 -25.76 5.88 -3.15
N SER A 102 -24.89 5.20 -3.90
CA SER A 102 -23.75 5.87 -4.54
C SER A 102 -24.13 6.26 -5.96
N ARG A 103 -23.94 7.55 -6.28
CA ARG A 103 -24.03 8.09 -7.65
C ARG A 103 -22.66 8.36 -8.26
N SER A 104 -21.59 8.25 -7.46
CA SER A 104 -20.25 8.70 -7.86
C SER A 104 -19.24 7.56 -7.76
N PRO A 105 -18.41 7.35 -8.80
CA PRO A 105 -17.27 6.44 -8.73
C PRO A 105 -16.31 6.86 -7.62
N THR A 106 -15.85 5.90 -6.82
CA THR A 106 -14.83 6.12 -5.78
C THR A 106 -13.46 5.79 -6.33
N TYR A 107 -12.60 6.80 -6.38
CA TYR A 107 -11.24 6.65 -6.85
C TYR A 107 -10.28 6.69 -5.66
N TYR A 108 -9.36 5.74 -5.65
CA TYR A 108 -8.32 5.64 -4.65
C TYR A 108 -6.96 5.63 -5.33
N THR A 109 -6.00 6.28 -4.66
CA THR A 109 -4.60 6.21 -5.05
C THR A 109 -4.05 4.88 -4.56
N LYS A 110 -3.53 4.06 -5.49
CA LYS A 110 -2.78 2.86 -5.17
C LYS A 110 -1.34 2.98 -5.63
N ILE A 111 -0.45 2.43 -4.83
CA ILE A 111 0.98 2.39 -5.11
C ILE A 111 1.35 0.93 -5.39
N TYR A 112 1.68 0.65 -6.64
CA TYR A 112 2.09 -0.66 -7.10
C TYR A 112 3.61 -0.78 -7.14
N LEU A 113 4.15 -1.86 -6.60
CA LEU A 113 5.52 -2.31 -6.84
C LEU A 113 5.49 -3.50 -7.80
N TYR A 114 6.42 -3.53 -8.74
CA TYR A 114 6.55 -4.63 -9.69
C TYR A 114 7.80 -5.44 -9.39
N SER A 115 7.60 -6.73 -9.11
CA SER A 115 8.65 -7.63 -8.68
C SER A 115 8.45 -9.01 -9.30
N GLY A 116 9.55 -9.73 -9.51
CA GLY A 116 9.51 -11.19 -9.64
C GLY A 116 9.04 -11.86 -8.36
N GLU A 117 9.14 -13.18 -8.31
CA GLU A 117 8.74 -13.96 -7.14
C GLU A 117 9.49 -13.51 -5.88
N PRO A 118 8.79 -13.06 -4.82
CA PRO A 118 9.39 -12.67 -3.56
C PRO A 118 10.13 -13.83 -2.90
N THR A 119 11.25 -13.53 -2.26
CA THR A 119 12.00 -14.51 -1.47
C THR A 119 11.88 -14.19 0.02
N TYR A 120 11.49 -15.18 0.81
CA TYR A 120 11.44 -15.05 2.27
C TYR A 120 12.84 -14.91 2.86
N LEU A 121 13.05 -13.91 3.72
CA LEU A 121 14.33 -13.70 4.40
C LEU A 121 14.30 -14.13 5.88
N GLY A 122 13.14 -13.99 6.54
CA GLY A 122 12.99 -14.29 7.97
C GLY A 122 12.30 -13.17 8.76
N ASN A 123 12.10 -13.42 10.04
CA ASN A 123 11.60 -12.43 11.00
C ASN A 123 12.75 -11.66 11.69
N ASP A 124 12.40 -10.68 12.53
CA ASP A 124 13.37 -9.84 13.25
C ASP A 124 14.41 -10.65 14.04
N SER A 125 13.94 -11.63 14.82
CA SER A 125 14.84 -12.44 15.67
C SER A 125 15.80 -13.29 14.85
N ALA A 126 15.34 -13.85 13.71
CA ALA A 126 16.15 -14.65 12.83
C ALA A 126 17.25 -13.81 12.14
N ILE A 127 16.89 -12.64 11.62
CA ILE A 127 17.79 -11.80 10.82
C ILE A 127 18.75 -10.99 11.71
N PHE A 128 18.25 -10.32 12.75
CA PHE A 128 19.07 -9.43 13.58
C PHE A 128 19.71 -10.11 14.79
N GLY A 129 19.24 -11.29 15.18
CA GLY A 129 19.78 -12.06 16.30
C GLY A 129 20.90 -13.03 15.94
N THR A 130 21.06 -13.37 14.65
CA THR A 130 22.00 -14.41 14.21
C THR A 130 23.26 -13.80 13.60
N PRO A 131 24.47 -14.08 14.14
CA PRO A 131 25.73 -13.54 13.58
C PRO A 131 25.98 -13.89 12.12
N ALA A 132 25.51 -15.07 11.67
CA ALA A 132 25.65 -15.52 10.29
C ALA A 132 24.94 -14.62 9.26
N LEU A 133 23.90 -13.90 9.67
CA LEU A 133 23.11 -13.00 8.82
C LEU A 133 23.43 -11.52 9.05
N GLN A 134 24.54 -11.22 9.73
CA GLN A 134 24.92 -9.83 10.05
C GLN A 134 25.04 -8.94 8.82
N ASN A 135 25.55 -9.46 7.70
CA ASN A 135 25.66 -8.71 6.45
C ASN A 135 24.29 -8.35 5.86
N LEU A 136 23.33 -9.29 5.89
CA LEU A 136 21.96 -9.05 5.44
C LEU A 136 21.26 -8.03 6.35
N ALA A 137 21.40 -8.18 7.66
CA ALA A 137 20.87 -7.24 8.64
C ALA A 137 21.40 -5.82 8.45
N ALA A 138 22.70 -5.68 8.16
CA ALA A 138 23.32 -4.39 7.87
C ALA A 138 22.79 -3.78 6.56
N ASP A 139 22.60 -4.59 5.52
CA ASP A 139 22.08 -4.13 4.23
C ASP A 139 20.61 -3.68 4.33
N ILE A 140 19.76 -4.43 5.07
CA ILE A 140 18.37 -4.06 5.34
C ILE A 140 18.30 -2.75 6.14
N ARG A 141 19.12 -2.61 7.20
CA ARG A 141 19.20 -1.36 7.98
C ARG A 141 19.62 -0.18 7.11
N LYS A 142 20.62 -0.38 6.24
CA LYS A 142 21.07 0.66 5.32
C LYS A 142 19.96 1.06 4.36
N PHE A 143 19.24 0.09 3.79
CA PHE A 143 18.11 0.33 2.91
C PHE A 143 17.05 1.20 3.59
N TYR A 144 16.53 0.81 4.76
CA TYR A 144 15.52 1.60 5.46
C TYR A 144 16.03 2.94 5.98
N PHE A 145 17.32 3.04 6.31
CA PHE A 145 17.92 4.31 6.73
C PHE A 145 17.82 5.39 5.65
N THR A 146 17.84 5.00 4.37
CA THR A 146 17.66 5.96 3.27
C THR A 146 16.28 6.60 3.30
N PHE A 147 15.25 5.98 3.90
CA PHE A 147 13.85 6.42 3.94
C PHE A 147 13.43 7.18 5.20
N ARG A 148 14.39 7.55 6.05
CA ARG A 148 14.08 8.21 7.33
C ARG A 148 13.57 9.66 7.14
N PRO A 149 12.60 10.12 7.94
CA PRO A 149 12.17 11.52 7.91
C PRO A 149 13.26 12.44 8.47
N HIS A 150 13.14 13.75 8.19
CA HIS A 150 13.99 14.83 8.71
C HIS A 150 15.50 14.70 8.39
N GLN A 151 15.84 14.86 7.13
CA GLN A 151 17.22 14.94 6.67
C GLN A 151 17.56 16.36 6.21
N SER A 152 18.86 16.72 6.26
CA SER A 152 19.31 17.92 5.56
C SER A 152 19.13 17.72 4.05
N PHE A 153 19.05 18.80 3.27
CA PHE A 153 18.86 18.69 1.81
C PHE A 153 19.98 17.89 1.12
N VAL A 154 21.21 17.99 1.63
CA VAL A 154 22.36 17.26 1.11
C VAL A 154 22.23 15.76 1.40
N ASP A 155 21.91 15.41 2.65
CA ASP A 155 21.70 14.01 3.06
C ASP A 155 20.51 13.38 2.33
N PHE A 156 19.49 14.17 2.06
CA PHE A 156 18.34 13.77 1.26
C PHE A 156 18.75 13.40 -0.18
N ALA A 157 19.56 14.24 -0.83
CA ALA A 157 20.03 13.95 -2.19
C ALA A 157 20.87 12.66 -2.26
N PHE A 158 21.73 12.43 -1.26
CA PHE A 158 22.48 11.18 -1.14
C PHE A 158 21.57 9.97 -0.89
N SER A 159 20.60 10.09 0.02
CA SER A 159 19.64 9.02 0.32
C SER A 159 18.80 8.66 -0.90
N LEU A 160 18.36 9.65 -1.67
CA LEU A 160 17.62 9.46 -2.91
C LEU A 160 18.46 8.71 -3.96
N LEU A 161 19.74 9.07 -4.09
CA LEU A 161 20.67 8.40 -5.01
C LEU A 161 20.94 6.95 -4.59
N GLU A 162 21.14 6.69 -3.29
CA GLU A 162 21.32 5.34 -2.77
C GLU A 162 20.06 4.47 -2.96
N ALA A 163 18.87 5.02 -2.70
CA ALA A 163 17.60 4.33 -2.92
C ALA A 163 17.39 4.01 -4.41
N TYR A 164 17.66 4.97 -5.30
CA TYR A 164 17.58 4.74 -6.75
C TYR A 164 18.53 3.63 -7.20
N LYS A 165 19.79 3.67 -6.73
CA LYS A 165 20.77 2.62 -7.03
C LYS A 165 20.25 1.25 -6.60
N LYS A 166 19.79 1.12 -5.36
CA LYS A 166 19.34 -0.17 -4.83
C LYS A 166 18.11 -0.72 -5.57
N ILE A 167 17.12 0.13 -5.82
CA ILE A 167 15.83 -0.31 -6.39
C ILE A 167 15.91 -0.50 -7.90
N VAL A 168 16.59 0.39 -8.62
CA VAL A 168 16.57 0.42 -10.09
C VAL A 168 17.78 -0.30 -10.69
N LEU A 169 18.98 -0.04 -10.15
CA LEU A 169 20.22 -0.63 -10.68
C LEU A 169 20.44 -2.03 -10.12
N ASP A 170 20.40 -2.18 -8.80
CA ASP A 170 20.60 -3.48 -8.14
C ASP A 170 19.34 -4.36 -8.18
N LYS A 171 18.18 -3.77 -8.54
CA LYS A 171 16.87 -4.43 -8.64
C LYS A 171 16.45 -5.12 -7.33
N THR A 172 16.78 -4.49 -6.21
CA THR A 172 16.50 -5.01 -4.87
C THR A 172 15.59 -4.06 -4.12
N PHE A 173 14.51 -4.61 -3.56
CA PHE A 173 13.68 -3.92 -2.59
C PHE A 173 13.41 -4.86 -1.41
N TYR A 174 13.51 -4.34 -0.19
CA TYR A 174 13.16 -5.08 1.02
C TYR A 174 11.77 -4.66 1.48
N LEU A 175 10.84 -5.62 1.49
CA LEU A 175 9.49 -5.42 2.01
C LEU A 175 9.41 -6.02 3.41
N TYR A 176 8.85 -5.25 4.33
CA TYR A 176 8.47 -5.73 5.64
C TYR A 176 6.96 -5.93 5.64
N TYR A 177 6.50 -7.18 5.74
CA TYR A 177 5.09 -7.53 5.65
C TYR A 177 4.78 -8.62 6.67
N ASN A 178 3.69 -8.47 7.44
CA ASN A 178 3.29 -9.42 8.49
C ASN A 178 4.40 -9.75 9.51
N PHE A 179 5.19 -8.76 9.92
CA PHE A 179 6.34 -8.94 10.84
C PHE A 179 7.50 -9.78 10.28
N GLU A 180 7.58 -9.89 8.96
CA GLU A 180 8.60 -10.66 8.25
C GLU A 180 9.24 -9.83 7.14
N TYR A 181 10.49 -10.15 6.82
CA TYR A 181 11.22 -9.51 5.72
C TYR A 181 11.21 -10.37 4.48
N TRP A 182 10.97 -9.71 3.36
CA TRP A 182 10.90 -10.30 2.04
C TRP A 182 11.83 -9.53 1.10
N HIS A 183 12.59 -10.28 0.29
CA HIS A 183 13.36 -9.71 -0.81
C HIS A 183 12.51 -9.70 -2.08
N LEU A 184 12.38 -8.53 -2.69
CA LEU A 184 11.66 -8.33 -3.94
C LEU A 184 12.66 -8.10 -5.08
N PRO A 185 12.79 -9.06 -6.03
CA PRO A 185 13.56 -8.85 -7.25
C PRO A 185 12.80 -7.91 -8.19
N MET A 186 13.13 -6.63 -8.16
CA MET A 186 12.38 -5.58 -8.83
C MET A 186 12.41 -5.70 -10.36
N LYS A 187 11.25 -5.50 -10.98
CA LYS A 187 11.03 -5.55 -12.43
C LYS A 187 10.51 -4.22 -12.95
N TYR A 188 10.92 -3.81 -14.14
CA TYR A 188 10.35 -2.63 -14.81
C TYR A 188 8.81 -2.77 -14.96
N PRO A 189 7.99 -1.73 -14.68
CA PRO A 189 8.35 -0.32 -14.46
C PRO A 189 8.79 0.03 -13.03
N TYR A 190 9.13 -0.97 -12.21
CA TYR A 190 9.55 -0.92 -10.80
C TYR A 190 8.44 -0.51 -9.87
N MET A 191 7.79 0.59 -10.19
CA MET A 191 6.72 1.15 -9.38
C MET A 191 5.80 2.02 -10.23
N GLN A 192 4.52 2.05 -9.86
CA GLN A 192 3.54 2.90 -10.49
C GLN A 192 2.52 3.38 -9.47
N ILE A 193 2.26 4.68 -9.47
CA ILE A 193 1.16 5.28 -8.71
C ILE A 193 -0.02 5.39 -9.67
N VAL A 194 -1.14 4.77 -9.32
CA VAL A 194 -2.35 4.76 -10.14
C VAL A 194 -3.49 5.33 -9.32
N TYR A 195 -4.28 6.19 -9.96
CA TYR A 195 -5.56 6.60 -9.43
C TYR A 195 -6.63 5.75 -10.10
N GLU A 196 -7.05 4.68 -9.41
CA GLU A 196 -7.99 3.71 -9.96
C GLU A 196 -9.34 3.81 -9.29
N GLU A 197 -10.39 3.60 -10.08
CA GLU A 197 -11.73 3.43 -9.55
C GLU A 197 -11.79 2.09 -8.82
N VAL A 198 -11.99 2.12 -7.51
CA VAL A 198 -12.32 0.93 -6.77
C VAL A 198 -13.82 1.00 -6.51
N PRO A 199 -14.63 0.23 -7.26
CA PRO A 199 -16.07 0.37 -7.16
C PRO A 199 -16.51 -0.05 -5.76
N LEU A 200 -17.38 0.75 -5.14
CA LEU A 200 -18.01 0.45 -3.85
C LEU A 200 -18.75 -0.90 -3.85
N PHE A 201 -19.11 -1.38 -5.04
CA PHE A 201 -19.70 -2.68 -5.28
C PHE A 201 -18.71 -3.53 -6.07
N LEU A 202 -18.63 -4.83 -5.76
CA LEU A 202 -18.41 -5.80 -6.83
C LEU A 202 -19.54 -5.55 -7.84
N LYS A 203 -19.24 -4.88 -8.96
CA LYS A 203 -20.11 -4.91 -10.11
C LYS A 203 -20.05 -6.35 -10.60
N ASN A 204 -20.84 -7.23 -9.98
CA ASN A 204 -21.07 -8.57 -10.46
C ASN A 204 -21.73 -8.40 -11.83
N ARG A 205 -20.90 -8.31 -12.87
CA ARG A 205 -21.30 -8.30 -14.28
C ARG A 205 -22.11 -9.55 -14.66
N TRP A 206 -22.23 -10.51 -13.73
CA TRP A 206 -23.03 -11.73 -13.80
C TRP A 206 -24.51 -11.57 -13.38
N LEU A 207 -24.89 -10.49 -12.69
CA LEU A 207 -26.28 -10.31 -12.21
C LEU A 207 -27.14 -9.39 -13.10
N GLU A 208 -26.58 -8.80 -14.17
CA GLU A 208 -27.35 -8.01 -15.14
C GLU A 208 -28.01 -8.88 -16.24
N ASN A 209 -27.81 -10.21 -16.23
CA ASN A 209 -28.36 -11.15 -17.22
C ASN A 209 -29.47 -12.07 -16.66
N LEU A 210 -30.10 -11.73 -15.52
CA LEU A 210 -31.17 -12.54 -14.93
C LEU A 210 -32.48 -11.77 -14.64
N TYR A 211 -32.75 -10.69 -15.38
CA TYR A 211 -34.09 -10.12 -15.50
C TYR A 211 -34.39 -9.73 -16.94
#